data_AF-A0A5J5HBD3-F1
#
_entry.id   AF-A0A5J5HBD3-F1
#
_cell.length_a   1.000
_cell.length_b   1.000
_cell.length_c   1.000
_cell.angle_alpha   90.00
_cell.angle_beta   90.00
_cell.angle_gamma   90.00
#
_symmetry.space_group_name_H-M   'P 1'
#
loop_
_entity.id
_entity.type
_entity.pdbx_description
1 polymer ?
#
loop_
_entity_poly.entity_id
_entity_poly.type
_entity_poly.pdbx_seq_one_letter_code
_entity_poly.pdbx_strand_id
1 'polypeptide(L)'
;MKKTKNMMKGVIAAALVTSLTACGEDRPPEPTGYDCDDWDWDSETGTYYCDDNDSYYGGRYYHSGSFYSNKSSLKSSPSYKSYESSYKSGIGSGSKGGFGG
;
A
#
# COMPACT_ATOMS: atom_id res chain seq x y z
N MET A 1 -14.69 48.10 23.86
CA MET A 1 -13.68 47.09 23.47
C MET A 1 -14.39 45.73 23.55
N LYS A 2 -14.64 44.97 22.46
CA LYS A 2 -13.73 44.01 21.78
C LYS A 2 -12.95 43.14 22.79
N LYS A 3 -12.79 41.81 22.71
CA LYS A 3 -13.28 40.65 21.90
C LYS A 3 -12.88 39.39 22.74
N THR A 4 -13.44 38.17 22.69
CA THR A 4 -14.64 37.54 22.10
C THR A 4 -14.91 36.25 22.91
N LYS A 5 -16.17 35.76 23.01
CA LYS A 5 -16.46 34.41 23.52
C LYS A 5 -16.17 33.37 22.42
N ASN A 6 -15.06 32.63 22.52
CA ASN A 6 -14.73 31.60 21.53
C ASN A 6 -15.31 30.23 21.90
N MET A 7 -16.43 29.90 21.27
CA MET A 7 -16.92 28.53 21.14
C MET A 7 -16.15 27.81 20.03
N MET A 8 -15.42 26.75 20.36
CA MET A 8 -15.05 25.69 19.42
C MET A 8 -15.12 24.39 20.24
N LYS A 9 -16.15 23.55 20.15
CA LYS A 9 -16.58 22.76 18.98
C LYS A 9 -15.41 22.09 18.28
N GLY A 10 -15.41 20.76 18.28
CA GLY A 10 -14.40 19.99 17.56
C GLY A 10 -13.98 18.76 18.36
N VAL A 11 -14.85 17.76 18.41
CA VAL A 11 -14.36 16.39 18.50
C VAL A 11 -13.45 16.21 17.28
N ILE A 12 -12.14 16.07 17.50
CA ILE A 12 -11.24 15.66 16.42
C ILE A 12 -11.56 14.19 16.18
N ALA A 13 -12.53 13.96 15.31
CA ALA A 13 -12.91 12.63 14.89
C ALA A 13 -11.66 11.99 14.25
N ALA A 14 -11.23 10.87 14.82
CA ALA A 14 -10.22 10.02 14.22
C ALA A 14 -10.83 9.33 12.97
N ALA A 15 -10.96 10.12 11.91
CA ALA A 15 -11.30 9.67 10.57
C ALA A 15 -10.12 10.03 9.67
N LEU A 16 -9.06 9.22 9.75
CA LEU A 16 -8.17 9.09 8.60
C LEU A 16 -9.00 8.44 7.51
N VAL A 17 -9.55 9.30 6.66
CA VAL A 17 -10.44 8.95 5.56
C VAL A 17 -9.73 7.92 4.70
N THR A 18 -10.34 6.74 4.56
CA THR A 18 -9.97 5.73 3.56
C THR A 18 -9.99 6.40 2.19
N SER A 19 -8.81 6.76 1.70
CA SER A 19 -8.67 7.64 0.55
C SER A 19 -8.98 6.89 -0.75
N LEU A 20 -10.16 7.19 -1.30
CA LEU A 20 -10.51 7.12 -2.71
C LEU A 20 -10.20 5.81 -3.44
N THR A 21 -11.22 4.96 -3.53
CA THR A 21 -11.38 4.02 -4.65
C THR A 21 -11.44 4.79 -5.98
N ALA A 22 -10.32 4.91 -6.68
CA ALA A 22 -10.32 5.23 -8.10
C ALA A 22 -10.71 3.97 -8.88
N CYS A 23 -11.73 4.07 -9.74
CA CYS A 23 -12.31 2.92 -10.41
C CYS A 23 -11.32 2.27 -11.38
N GLY A 24 -10.90 1.03 -11.12
CA GLY A 24 -10.20 0.20 -12.12
C GLY A 24 -9.49 -1.02 -11.56
N GLU A 25 -8.77 -0.87 -10.45
CA GLU A 25 -7.87 -1.91 -9.94
C GLU A 25 -7.90 -1.97 -8.41
N ASP A 26 -8.06 -3.17 -7.84
CA ASP A 26 -8.20 -3.42 -6.40
C ASP A 26 -6.83 -3.36 -5.69
N ARG A 27 -6.18 -2.19 -5.77
CA ARG A 27 -4.79 -1.96 -5.33
C ARG A 27 -4.73 -1.07 -4.08
N PRO A 28 -3.78 -1.31 -3.16
CA PRO A 28 -3.49 -0.35 -2.09
C PRO A 28 -2.98 0.98 -2.69
N PRO A 29 -3.07 2.10 -1.96
CA PRO A 29 -2.46 3.36 -2.40
C PRO A 29 -0.93 3.27 -2.41
N GLU A 30 -0.32 4.16 -3.21
CA GLU A 30 1.14 4.33 -3.29
C GLU A 30 1.77 4.67 -1.93
N PRO A 31 3.03 4.27 -1.69
CA PRO A 31 3.74 4.58 -0.45
C PRO A 31 4.07 6.08 -0.37
N THR A 32 3.78 6.73 0.75
CA THR A 32 4.03 8.16 0.97
C THR A 32 5.07 8.39 2.07
N GLY A 33 5.82 9.49 1.98
CA GLY A 33 6.83 9.86 2.97
C GLY A 33 8.18 9.14 2.81
N TYR A 34 8.43 8.55 1.65
CA TYR A 34 9.71 7.98 1.24
C TYR A 34 10.31 8.78 0.08
N ASP A 35 11.62 8.74 -0.04
CA ASP A 35 12.38 9.36 -1.13
C ASP A 35 12.26 8.48 -2.39
N CYS A 36 11.17 8.68 -3.13
CA CYS A 36 10.87 8.03 -4.40
C CYS A 36 9.70 8.76 -5.07
N ASP A 37 9.94 9.41 -6.21
CA ASP A 37 8.91 10.15 -6.94
C ASP A 37 8.21 9.32 -8.03
N ASP A 38 8.75 8.14 -8.39
CA ASP A 38 8.19 7.23 -9.41
C ASP A 38 7.94 5.81 -8.85
N TRP A 39 6.67 5.48 -8.63
CA TRP A 39 6.20 4.22 -8.08
C TRP A 39 5.47 3.38 -9.13
N ASP A 40 6.07 2.27 -9.54
CA ASP A 40 5.42 1.26 -10.39
C ASP A 40 4.77 0.14 -9.56
N TRP A 41 3.70 -0.46 -10.09
CA TRP A 41 3.00 -1.57 -9.47
C TRP A 41 3.40 -2.92 -10.10
N ASP A 42 4.26 -3.68 -9.40
CA ASP A 42 4.61 -5.04 -9.79
C ASP A 42 3.42 -5.98 -9.52
N SER A 43 2.60 -6.19 -10.55
CA SER A 43 1.41 -7.04 -10.49
C SER A 43 1.72 -8.53 -10.26
N GLU A 44 2.96 -8.99 -10.49
CA GLU A 44 3.36 -10.39 -10.22
C GLU A 44 3.49 -10.62 -8.71
N THR A 45 3.97 -9.62 -7.95
CA THR A 45 4.14 -9.66 -6.49
C THR A 45 3.02 -8.99 -5.72
N GLY A 46 2.28 -8.07 -6.32
CA GLY A 46 1.32 -7.22 -5.63
C GLY A 46 1.99 -6.16 -4.77
N THR A 47 3.08 -5.56 -5.25
CA THR A 47 3.85 -4.60 -4.46
C THR A 47 4.30 -3.42 -5.30
N TYR A 48 4.44 -2.27 -4.66
CA TYR A 48 5.06 -1.11 -5.29
C TYR A 48 6.57 -1.31 -5.40
N TYR A 49 7.13 -0.83 -6.50
CA TYR A 49 8.55 -0.80 -6.81
C TYR A 49 8.93 0.64 -7.16
N CYS A 50 10.03 1.13 -6.60
CA CYS A 50 10.53 2.46 -6.90
C CYS A 50 11.42 2.40 -8.16
N ASP A 51 10.96 2.96 -9.27
CA ASP A 51 11.74 3.02 -10.52
C ASP A 51 12.61 4.29 -10.62
N ASP A 52 12.38 5.26 -9.73
CA ASP A 52 13.21 6.46 -9.57
C ASP A 52 14.64 6.10 -9.10
N ASN A 53 15.54 5.88 -10.05
CA ASN A 53 16.93 5.48 -9.82
C ASN A 53 17.81 6.58 -9.21
N ASP A 54 17.40 7.84 -9.26
CA ASP A 54 18.13 8.97 -8.65
C ASP A 54 17.83 9.11 -7.15
N SER A 55 16.76 8.48 -6.66
CA SER A 55 16.37 8.44 -5.26
C SER A 55 17.14 7.42 -4.40
N TYR A 56 17.15 7.62 -3.07
CA TYR A 56 17.75 6.67 -2.13
C TYR A 56 17.10 5.27 -2.15
N TYR A 57 15.81 5.21 -2.47
CA TYR A 57 15.03 3.96 -2.54
C TYR A 57 14.90 3.39 -3.95
N GLY A 58 15.52 4.00 -4.96
CA GLY A 58 15.54 3.54 -6.34
C GLY A 58 15.95 2.07 -6.49
N GLY A 59 15.22 1.35 -7.34
CA GLY A 59 15.44 -0.07 -7.59
C GLY A 59 14.96 -0.99 -6.46
N ARG A 60 14.11 -0.53 -5.54
CA ARG A 60 13.64 -1.32 -4.39
C ARG A 60 12.13 -1.55 -4.41
N TYR A 61 11.75 -2.76 -4.00
CA TYR A 61 10.37 -3.13 -3.73
C TYR A 61 9.96 -2.66 -2.33
N TYR A 62 8.81 -2.00 -2.23
CA TYR A 62 8.18 -1.63 -0.97
C TYR A 62 7.04 -2.60 -0.63
N HIS A 63 7.08 -3.17 0.57
CA HIS A 63 6.00 -3.99 1.11
C HIS A 63 5.94 -3.87 2.64
N SER A 64 4.74 -3.55 3.17
CA SER A 64 4.47 -3.52 4.61
C SER A 64 5.47 -2.67 5.43
N GLY A 65 5.85 -1.50 4.93
CA GLY A 65 6.82 -0.60 5.59
C GLY A 65 8.29 -1.03 5.46
N SER A 66 8.59 -2.07 4.68
CA SER A 66 9.94 -2.59 4.46
C SER A 66 10.35 -2.46 2.99
N PHE A 67 11.65 -2.21 2.77
CA PHE A 67 12.26 -2.13 1.44
C PHE A 67 13.11 -3.36 1.15
N TYR A 68 12.99 -3.89 -0.07
CA TYR A 68 13.69 -5.08 -0.54
C TYR A 68 14.44 -4.76 -1.83
N SER A 69 15.76 -5.01 -1.85
CA SER A 69 16.65 -4.64 -2.96
C SER A 69 16.46 -5.46 -4.25
N ASN A 70 15.62 -6.50 -4.21
CA ASN A 70 15.23 -7.30 -5.36
C ASN A 70 14.05 -8.22 -5.03
N LYS A 71 13.43 -8.76 -6.07
CA LYS A 71 12.28 -9.68 -6.02
C LYS A 71 12.53 -10.93 -5.18
N SER A 72 13.75 -11.46 -5.16
CA SER A 72 14.13 -12.63 -4.36
C SER A 72 14.18 -12.31 -2.86
N SER A 73 14.71 -11.13 -2.49
CA SER A 73 14.70 -10.65 -1.11
C SER A 73 13.28 -10.42 -0.59
N LEU A 74 12.39 -9.86 -1.43
CA LEU A 74 10.96 -9.73 -1.14
C LEU A 74 10.32 -11.11 -0.91
N LYS A 75 10.45 -12.03 -1.90
CA LYS A 75 9.90 -13.39 -1.84
C LYS A 75 10.45 -14.24 -0.69
N SER A 76 11.64 -13.92 -0.17
CA SER A 76 12.18 -14.61 1.01
C SER A 76 11.54 -14.18 2.34
N SER A 77 10.97 -12.98 2.41
CA SER A 77 10.43 -12.39 3.64
C SER A 77 9.21 -13.15 4.18
N PRO A 78 9.13 -13.45 5.50
CA PRO A 78 7.95 -14.07 6.10
C PRO A 78 6.66 -13.23 5.95
N SER A 79 6.75 -11.90 6.03
CA SER A 79 5.60 -11.00 5.85
C SER A 79 5.01 -11.12 4.45
N TYR A 80 5.88 -11.03 3.44
CA TYR A 80 5.50 -11.14 2.05
C TYR A 80 4.99 -12.55 1.69
N LYS A 81 5.54 -13.64 2.23
CA LYS A 81 5.04 -15.01 1.95
C LYS A 81 3.58 -15.20 2.36
N SER A 82 3.19 -14.67 3.52
CA SER A 82 1.79 -14.70 3.97
C SER A 82 0.90 -13.86 3.05
N TYR A 83 1.38 -12.67 2.66
CA TYR A 83 0.69 -11.80 1.72
C TYR A 83 0.53 -12.42 0.32
N GLU A 84 1.58 -12.99 -0.25
CA GLU A 84 1.63 -13.57 -1.60
C GLU A 84 0.57 -14.66 -1.79
N SER A 85 0.38 -15.51 -0.77
CA SER A 85 -0.67 -16.54 -0.77
C SER A 85 -2.07 -15.93 -0.89
N SER A 86 -2.35 -14.88 -0.12
CA SER A 86 -3.64 -14.16 -0.18
C SER A 86 -3.81 -13.36 -1.48
N TYR A 87 -2.76 -12.66 -1.92
CA TYR A 87 -2.75 -11.85 -3.14
C TYR A 87 -3.00 -12.71 -4.38
N LYS A 88 -2.25 -13.81 -4.56
CA LYS A 88 -2.44 -14.73 -5.69
C LYS A 88 -3.78 -15.47 -5.64
N SER A 89 -4.32 -15.72 -4.44
CA SER A 89 -5.66 -16.28 -4.28
C SER A 89 -6.77 -15.29 -4.68
N GLY A 90 -6.63 -14.01 -4.33
CA GLY A 90 -7.65 -12.97 -4.55
C GLY A 90 -7.68 -12.37 -5.96
N ILE A 91 -6.53 -12.15 -6.60
CA ILE A 91 -6.41 -11.38 -7.85
C ILE A 91 -6.41 -12.24 -9.14
N GLY A 92 -6.34 -13.57 -9.02
CA GLY A 92 -6.27 -14.49 -10.17
C GLY A 92 -7.34 -15.59 -10.25
N SER A 93 -8.16 -15.81 -9.21
CA SER A 93 -9.14 -16.92 -9.22
C SER A 93 -10.51 -16.50 -9.73
N GLY A 94 -10.67 -16.57 -11.06
CA GLY A 94 -11.99 -16.60 -11.66
C GLY A 94 -12.77 -17.84 -11.22
N SER A 95 -13.81 -17.64 -10.40
CA SER A 95 -14.86 -18.60 -10.01
C SER A 95 -14.57 -19.63 -8.91
N LYS A 96 -15.60 -19.84 -8.07
CA LYS A 96 -15.78 -20.87 -7.02
C LYS A 96 -14.92 -20.61 -5.77
N GLY A 97 -15.50 -20.20 -4.64
CA GLY A 97 -16.75 -20.74 -4.09
C GLY A 97 -16.58 -22.18 -3.57
N GLY A 98 -15.35 -22.54 -3.15
CA GLY A 98 -15.01 -23.81 -2.52
C GLY A 98 -14.92 -23.66 -1.01
N PHE A 99 -16.06 -23.64 -0.32
CA PHE A 99 -16.09 -23.97 1.11
C PHE A 99 -15.84 -25.47 1.25
N GLY A 100 -14.60 -25.85 1.54
CA GLY A 100 -14.27 -27.20 2.00
C GLY A 100 -14.53 -27.30 3.52
N GLY A 101 -15.35 -28.26 3.92
CA GLY A 101 -15.79 -28.48 5.31
C GLY A 101 -17.00 -29.40 5.34
#